data_AF-A0A642C1M9-F1
#
_entry.id   AF-A0A642C1M9-F1
#
_cell.length_a   1.000
_cell.length_b   1.000
_cell.length_c   1.000
_cell.angle_alpha   90.00
_cell.angle_beta   90.00
_cell.angle_gamma   90.00
#
_symmetry.space_group_name_H-M   'P 1'
#
loop_
_entity.id
_entity.type
_entity.pdbx_description
1 polymer ?
#
loop_
_entity_poly.entity_id
_entity_poly.type
_entity_poly.pdbx_seq_one_letter_code
_entity_poly.pdbx_strand_id
1 'polypeptide(L)'
;SFDHREKSNLTLFALHSNPEAINYSVVNANIMAVYNKAWSIVYKICQDKEISVSSFIDYLLNKVIILRISVPKDTNLNHYFEIMNSRGEQLEQHEIVKAQLMAPIKEDQSAMAAFNLIWEACSNMDRYVQLNFSKTTREQIFDNNGTESIKITFKDLAALYSKNSVLGNEKNHSLMRLFVDAANNTPYSKPWEDGTDKDQSEAYHSLITFSNFLLHALKIIRPDNKEVVLDDKRLTKIFKSVVKSERDAASFSIEFIMKLLDIRFLFDRYIIKRKQDKWSLKKLSPQKADKDKYYYKDTFSQTESEDDRSGQNRNIVTLLSMFHVSAPTQIYKHWMNASLY
;
A
#
# COMPACT_ATOMS: atom_id res chain seq x y z
N SER A 1 -17.77 -38.79 -4.29
CA SER A 1 -17.70 -38.82 -5.76
C SER A 1 -18.80 -37.91 -6.28
N PHE A 2 -18.49 -36.79 -6.91
CA PHE A 2 -19.50 -36.08 -7.71
C PHE A 2 -19.65 -36.91 -8.97
N ASP A 3 -20.62 -37.82 -8.97
CA ASP A 3 -20.84 -38.70 -10.12
C ASP A 3 -21.09 -37.85 -11.36
N HIS A 4 -20.24 -38.07 -12.36
CA HIS A 4 -20.33 -37.44 -13.67
C HIS A 4 -21.73 -37.65 -14.23
N ARG A 5 -22.48 -36.56 -14.42
CA ARG A 5 -23.75 -36.62 -15.14
C ARG A 5 -23.44 -36.88 -16.60
N GLU A 6 -23.64 -38.11 -17.04
CA GLU A 6 -23.41 -38.57 -18.42
C GLU A 6 -24.04 -37.61 -19.46
N LYS A 7 -25.26 -37.13 -19.17
CA LYS A 7 -25.97 -36.12 -19.97
C LYS A 7 -25.19 -34.80 -20.10
N SER A 8 -24.49 -34.36 -19.07
CA SER A 8 -23.65 -33.14 -19.11
C SER A 8 -22.41 -33.35 -19.97
N ASN A 9 -21.73 -34.49 -19.85
CA ASN A 9 -20.57 -34.82 -20.69
C ASN A 9 -20.96 -34.91 -22.17
N LEU A 10 -22.07 -35.60 -22.48
CA LEU A 10 -22.62 -35.69 -23.83
C LEU A 10 -22.93 -34.30 -24.40
N THR A 11 -23.50 -33.41 -23.59
CA THR A 11 -23.82 -32.04 -24.03
C THR A 11 -22.56 -31.24 -24.34
N LEU A 12 -21.55 -31.28 -23.46
CA LEU A 12 -20.29 -30.57 -23.67
C LEU A 12 -19.52 -31.12 -24.87
N PHE A 13 -19.51 -32.44 -25.05
CA PHE A 13 -18.89 -33.08 -26.20
C PHE A 13 -19.59 -32.71 -27.51
N ALA A 14 -20.93 -32.68 -27.52
CA ALA A 14 -21.71 -32.26 -28.67
C ALA A 14 -21.46 -30.79 -29.03
N LEU A 15 -21.42 -29.90 -28.01
CA LEU A 15 -21.06 -28.48 -28.18
C LEU A 15 -19.63 -28.27 -28.69
N HIS A 16 -18.69 -29.16 -28.37
CA HIS A 16 -17.32 -29.07 -28.84
C HIS A 16 -17.16 -29.61 -30.27
N SER A 17 -17.84 -30.71 -30.58
CA SER A 17 -17.61 -31.46 -31.82
C SER A 17 -18.46 -30.96 -32.98
N ASN A 18 -19.74 -30.67 -32.77
CA ASN A 18 -20.64 -30.16 -33.80
C ASN A 18 -21.86 -29.42 -33.20
N PRO A 19 -21.75 -28.11 -32.94
CA PRO A 19 -22.81 -27.29 -32.35
C PRO A 19 -24.11 -27.25 -33.18
N GLU A 20 -24.02 -27.42 -34.50
CA GLU A 20 -25.15 -27.25 -35.42
C GLU A 20 -26.02 -28.52 -35.53
N ALA A 21 -25.48 -29.69 -35.17
CA ALA A 21 -26.17 -30.98 -35.23
C ALA A 21 -26.70 -31.46 -33.87
N ILE A 22 -26.80 -30.56 -32.88
CA ILE A 22 -27.19 -30.94 -31.51
C ILE A 22 -28.65 -31.37 -31.45
N ASN A 23 -28.88 -32.62 -31.02
CA ASN A 23 -30.21 -33.09 -30.68
C ASN A 23 -30.64 -32.57 -29.29
N TYR A 24 -31.48 -31.54 -29.30
CA TYR A 24 -31.99 -30.86 -28.09
C TYR A 24 -32.74 -31.78 -27.12
N SER A 25 -33.24 -32.95 -27.56
CA SER A 25 -33.94 -33.90 -26.68
C SER A 25 -33.00 -34.70 -25.76
N VAL A 26 -31.72 -34.84 -26.15
CA VAL A 26 -30.74 -35.70 -25.45
C VAL A 26 -29.78 -34.89 -24.58
N VAL A 27 -29.67 -33.58 -24.83
CA VAL A 27 -28.75 -32.69 -24.11
C VAL A 27 -29.34 -32.05 -22.86
N ASN A 28 -28.47 -31.55 -22.00
CA ASN A 28 -28.81 -30.82 -20.79
C ASN A 28 -29.25 -29.40 -21.15
N ALA A 29 -30.55 -29.11 -21.01
CA ALA A 29 -31.15 -27.83 -21.33
C ALA A 29 -30.50 -26.64 -20.60
N ASN A 30 -30.03 -26.82 -19.36
CA ASN A 30 -29.39 -25.75 -18.60
C ASN A 30 -28.03 -25.37 -19.20
N ILE A 31 -27.24 -26.36 -19.64
CA ILE A 31 -25.94 -26.11 -20.28
C ILE A 31 -26.17 -25.38 -21.62
N MET A 32 -27.15 -25.80 -22.41
CA MET A 32 -27.50 -25.12 -23.66
C MET A 32 -27.98 -23.69 -23.43
N ALA A 33 -28.80 -23.45 -22.40
CA ALA A 33 -29.26 -22.11 -22.06
C ALA A 33 -28.09 -21.19 -21.67
N VAL A 34 -27.14 -21.68 -20.87
CA VAL A 34 -25.93 -20.93 -20.48
C VAL A 34 -25.04 -20.68 -21.70
N TYR A 35 -24.84 -21.68 -22.56
CA TYR A 35 -24.05 -21.55 -23.79
C TYR A 35 -24.61 -20.45 -24.72
N ASN A 36 -25.93 -20.49 -24.99
CA ASN A 36 -26.59 -19.49 -25.83
C ASN A 36 -26.53 -18.10 -25.20
N LYS A 37 -26.73 -18.00 -23.87
CA LYS A 37 -26.63 -16.74 -23.15
C LYS A 37 -25.20 -16.18 -23.18
N ALA A 38 -24.17 -17.03 -23.07
CA ALA A 38 -22.78 -16.62 -23.16
C ALA A 38 -22.48 -16.00 -24.53
N TRP A 39 -22.91 -16.64 -25.62
CA TRP A 39 -22.78 -16.06 -26.96
C TRP A 39 -23.51 -14.72 -27.11
N SER A 40 -24.74 -14.63 -26.60
CA SER A 40 -25.48 -13.36 -26.62
C SER A 40 -24.73 -12.23 -25.89
N ILE A 41 -24.09 -12.52 -24.75
CA ILE A 41 -23.26 -11.56 -24.02
C ILE A 41 -22.00 -11.19 -24.82
N VAL A 42 -21.32 -12.17 -25.40
CA VAL A 42 -20.11 -11.94 -26.22
C VAL A 42 -20.43 -11.02 -27.39
N TYR A 43 -21.50 -11.30 -28.14
CA TYR A 43 -21.93 -10.45 -29.26
C TYR A 43 -22.23 -9.02 -28.81
N LYS A 44 -22.96 -8.86 -27.70
CA LYS A 44 -23.28 -7.53 -27.14
C LYS A 44 -22.02 -6.76 -26.74
N ILE A 45 -21.09 -7.38 -26.00
CA ILE A 45 -19.85 -6.74 -25.57
C ILE A 45 -18.99 -6.35 -26.79
N CYS A 46 -18.91 -7.23 -27.79
CA CYS A 46 -18.17 -6.96 -29.02
C CYS A 46 -18.76 -5.75 -29.76
N GLN A 47 -20.09 -5.65 -29.85
CA GLN A 47 -20.79 -4.50 -30.43
C GLN A 47 -20.53 -3.21 -29.64
N ASP A 48 -20.71 -3.23 -28.31
CA ASP A 48 -20.53 -2.06 -27.43
C ASP A 48 -19.08 -1.53 -27.43
N LYS A 49 -18.11 -2.40 -27.72
CA LYS A 49 -16.67 -2.06 -27.75
C LYS A 49 -16.12 -1.87 -29.15
N GLU A 50 -16.93 -2.02 -30.19
CA GLU A 50 -16.53 -1.95 -31.60
C GLU A 50 -15.41 -2.94 -31.97
N ILE A 51 -15.45 -4.15 -31.39
CA ILE A 51 -14.46 -5.22 -31.62
C ILE A 51 -15.11 -6.36 -32.40
N SER A 52 -14.38 -6.98 -33.34
CA SER A 52 -14.87 -8.18 -34.02
C SER A 52 -14.87 -9.40 -33.10
N VAL A 53 -15.88 -10.27 -33.23
CA VAL A 53 -15.95 -11.51 -32.44
C VAL A 53 -14.71 -12.39 -32.68
N SER A 54 -14.20 -12.43 -33.91
CA SER A 54 -12.97 -13.16 -34.23
C SER A 54 -11.77 -12.66 -33.42
N SER A 55 -11.59 -11.34 -33.31
CA SER A 55 -10.52 -10.74 -32.50
C SER A 55 -10.66 -11.05 -31.01
N PHE A 56 -11.90 -11.05 -30.49
CA PHE A 56 -12.17 -11.43 -29.10
C PHE A 56 -11.79 -12.89 -28.84
N ILE A 57 -12.18 -13.81 -29.72
CA ILE A 57 -11.86 -15.24 -29.59
C ILE A 57 -10.36 -15.48 -29.70
N ASP A 58 -9.68 -14.82 -30.64
CA ASP A 58 -8.22 -14.91 -30.77
C ASP A 58 -7.51 -14.48 -29.48
N TYR A 59 -7.93 -13.35 -28.89
CA TYR A 59 -7.40 -12.90 -27.61
C TYR A 59 -7.70 -13.89 -26.48
N LEU A 60 -8.93 -14.39 -26.38
CA LEU A 60 -9.35 -15.34 -25.36
C LEU A 60 -8.53 -16.64 -25.42
N LEU A 61 -8.25 -17.14 -26.61
CA LEU A 61 -7.52 -18.41 -26.78
C LEU A 61 -6.00 -18.23 -26.63
N ASN A 62 -5.44 -17.11 -27.10
CA ASN A 62 -4.00 -16.94 -27.22
C ASN A 62 -3.37 -16.04 -26.15
N LYS A 63 -4.16 -15.22 -25.45
CA LYS A 63 -3.65 -14.23 -24.47
C LYS A 63 -4.19 -14.41 -23.06
N VAL A 64 -5.30 -15.13 -22.86
CA VAL A 64 -5.82 -15.41 -21.53
C VAL A 64 -5.14 -16.65 -20.96
N ILE A 65 -4.51 -16.48 -19.80
CA ILE A 65 -3.80 -17.55 -19.10
C ILE A 65 -4.66 -18.00 -17.92
N ILE A 66 -5.02 -19.30 -17.89
CA ILE A 66 -5.74 -19.92 -16.79
C ILE A 66 -4.75 -20.67 -15.91
N LEU A 67 -4.66 -20.27 -14.64
CA LEU A 67 -3.87 -20.98 -13.63
C LEU A 67 -4.71 -22.11 -13.04
N ARG A 68 -4.29 -23.35 -13.30
CA ARG A 68 -4.90 -24.55 -12.71
C ARG A 68 -3.99 -25.07 -11.60
N ILE A 69 -4.46 -25.00 -10.36
CA ILE A 69 -3.75 -25.56 -9.20
C ILE A 69 -4.37 -26.92 -8.88
N SER A 70 -3.55 -27.97 -8.98
CA SER A 70 -3.93 -29.31 -8.52
C SER A 70 -3.64 -29.44 -7.03
N VAL A 71 -4.67 -29.68 -6.23
CA VAL A 71 -4.52 -29.92 -4.78
C VAL A 71 -4.39 -31.42 -4.48
N PRO A 72 -3.61 -31.83 -3.47
CA PRO A 72 -3.53 -33.22 -3.02
C PRO A 72 -4.90 -33.80 -2.65
N LYS A 73 -5.05 -35.13 -2.79
CA LYS A 73 -6.33 -35.83 -2.56
C LYS A 73 -6.90 -35.62 -1.14
N ASP A 74 -6.03 -35.44 -0.16
CA ASP A 74 -6.40 -35.26 1.24
C ASP A 74 -6.57 -33.79 1.65
N THR A 75 -6.55 -32.86 0.68
CA THR A 75 -6.73 -31.43 0.95
C THR A 75 -8.17 -31.14 1.32
N ASN A 76 -8.37 -30.51 2.48
CA ASN A 76 -9.66 -29.93 2.82
C ASN A 76 -9.94 -28.74 1.90
N LEU A 77 -10.77 -28.97 0.87
CA LEU A 77 -11.13 -27.96 -0.14
C LEU A 77 -11.74 -26.70 0.48
N ASN A 78 -12.61 -26.84 1.48
CA ASN A 78 -13.26 -25.69 2.12
C ASN A 78 -12.22 -24.79 2.82
N HIS A 79 -11.32 -25.40 3.58
CA HIS A 79 -10.25 -24.66 4.24
C HIS A 79 -9.27 -24.05 3.22
N TYR A 80 -8.97 -24.75 2.13
CA TYR A 80 -8.14 -24.23 1.04
C TYR A 80 -8.78 -23.01 0.34
N PHE A 81 -10.09 -23.03 0.10
CA PHE A 81 -10.83 -21.89 -0.45
C PHE A 81 -10.92 -20.72 0.53
N GLU A 82 -11.18 -20.97 1.82
CA GLU A 82 -11.17 -19.94 2.86
C GLU A 82 -9.82 -19.24 2.93
N ILE A 83 -8.74 -20.03 2.91
CA ILE A 83 -7.38 -19.53 2.87
C ILE A 83 -7.11 -18.73 1.59
N MET A 84 -7.50 -19.23 0.41
CA MET A 84 -7.23 -18.53 -0.86
C MET A 84 -7.97 -17.19 -0.94
N ASN A 85 -9.24 -17.16 -0.53
CA ASN A 85 -10.05 -15.95 -0.53
C ASN A 85 -9.62 -14.93 0.53
N SER A 86 -9.02 -15.38 1.63
CA SER A 86 -8.49 -14.51 2.69
C SER A 86 -7.02 -14.12 2.51
N ARG A 87 -6.26 -14.83 1.66
CA ARG A 87 -4.84 -14.56 1.38
C ARG A 87 -4.58 -13.57 0.25
N GLY A 88 -5.57 -13.28 -0.58
CA GLY A 88 -5.46 -12.20 -1.56
C GLY A 88 -5.60 -10.86 -0.85
N GLU A 89 -4.49 -10.27 -0.40
CA GLU A 89 -4.49 -8.84 -0.09
C GLU A 89 -4.82 -8.10 -1.39
N GLN A 90 -6.03 -7.54 -1.45
CA GLN A 90 -6.42 -6.67 -2.55
C GLN A 90 -5.45 -5.48 -2.55
N LEU A 91 -4.89 -5.15 -3.72
CA LEU A 91 -3.96 -4.04 -3.84
C LEU A 91 -4.64 -2.77 -3.32
N GLU A 92 -4.12 -2.24 -2.22
CA GLU A 92 -4.70 -1.08 -1.58
C GLU A 92 -4.62 0.14 -2.51
N GLN A 93 -5.56 1.07 -2.37
CA GLN A 93 -5.61 2.25 -3.25
C GLN A 93 -4.32 3.07 -3.20
N HIS A 94 -3.63 3.08 -2.06
CA HIS A 94 -2.36 3.78 -1.91
C HIS A 94 -1.25 3.14 -2.75
N GLU A 95 -1.25 1.82 -2.98
CA GLU A 95 -0.26 1.17 -3.86
C GLU A 95 -0.42 1.56 -5.33
N ILE A 96 -1.66 1.83 -5.76
CA ILE A 96 -1.91 2.43 -7.08
C ILE A 96 -1.34 3.85 -7.15
N VAL A 97 -1.52 4.65 -6.09
CA VAL A 97 -0.95 6.01 -6.01
C VAL A 97 0.57 5.97 -6.05
N LYS A 98 1.19 5.05 -5.30
CA LYS A 98 2.63 4.81 -5.30
C LYS A 98 3.14 4.58 -6.73
N ALA A 99 2.50 3.67 -7.47
CA ALA A 99 2.86 3.39 -8.86
C ALA A 99 2.71 4.64 -9.76
N GLN A 100 1.66 5.45 -9.57
CA GLN A 100 1.47 6.70 -10.32
C GLN A 100 2.58 7.72 -10.05
N LEU A 101 3.02 7.85 -8.79
CA LEU A 101 4.09 8.76 -8.38
C LEU A 101 5.48 8.23 -8.76
N MET A 102 5.69 6.92 -8.83
CA MET A 102 6.98 6.36 -9.25
C MET A 102 7.16 6.31 -10.77
N ALA A 103 6.06 6.30 -11.55
CA ALA A 103 6.12 6.20 -13.00
C ALA A 103 7.00 7.26 -13.69
N PRO A 104 7.02 8.55 -13.27
CA PRO A 104 7.91 9.57 -13.84
C PRO A 104 9.41 9.35 -13.57
N ILE A 105 9.77 8.63 -12.50
CA ILE A 105 11.16 8.40 -12.06
C ILE A 105 11.64 6.97 -12.32
N LYS A 106 10.88 6.18 -13.09
CA LYS A 106 11.09 4.73 -13.27
C LYS A 106 12.45 4.33 -13.87
N GLU A 107 13.10 5.24 -14.59
CA GLU A 107 14.40 4.97 -15.24
C GLU A 107 15.58 5.15 -14.26
N ASP A 108 15.36 5.83 -13.12
CA ASP A 108 16.36 6.02 -12.07
C ASP A 108 16.11 5.03 -10.92
N GLN A 109 16.85 3.92 -10.94
CA GLN A 109 16.72 2.86 -9.93
C GLN A 109 17.02 3.35 -8.51
N SER A 110 17.97 4.27 -8.35
CA SER A 110 18.36 4.83 -7.06
C SER A 110 17.28 5.76 -6.53
N ALA A 111 16.67 6.58 -7.39
CA ALA A 111 15.50 7.39 -7.04
C ALA A 111 14.30 6.52 -6.67
N MET A 112 14.02 5.45 -7.43
CA MET A 112 12.97 4.50 -7.10
C MET A 112 13.18 3.85 -5.74
N ALA A 113 14.41 3.43 -5.42
CA ALA A 113 14.73 2.80 -4.14
C ALA A 113 14.55 3.78 -2.97
N ALA A 114 15.06 5.01 -3.10
CA ALA A 114 14.88 6.05 -2.09
C ALA A 114 13.40 6.42 -1.90
N PHE A 115 12.63 6.51 -2.99
CA PHE A 115 11.19 6.75 -2.94
C PHE A 115 10.47 5.63 -2.18
N ASN A 116 10.76 4.37 -2.54
CA ASN A 116 10.15 3.21 -1.90
C ASN A 116 10.45 3.15 -0.40
N LEU A 117 11.71 3.40 -0.01
CA LEU A 117 12.13 3.41 1.39
C LEU A 117 11.31 4.39 2.22
N ILE A 118 11.17 5.63 1.75
CA ILE A 118 10.37 6.65 2.44
C ILE A 118 8.90 6.25 2.47
N TRP A 119 8.38 5.72 1.35
CA TRP A 119 6.98 5.33 1.24
C TRP A 119 6.61 4.24 2.25
N GLU A 120 7.39 3.16 2.32
CA GLU A 120 7.17 2.08 3.29
C GLU A 120 7.28 2.59 4.73
N ALA A 121 8.22 3.49 5.00
CA ALA A 121 8.33 4.09 6.32
C ALA A 121 7.12 4.97 6.68
N CYS A 122 6.52 5.65 5.71
CA CYS A 122 5.35 6.49 5.94
C CYS A 122 4.03 5.71 5.98
N SER A 123 3.92 4.60 5.23
CA SER A 123 2.71 3.78 5.13
C SER A 123 2.37 3.09 6.45
N ASN A 124 3.38 2.70 7.24
CA ASN A 124 3.17 2.19 8.58
C ASN A 124 2.82 3.33 9.55
N MET A 125 1.53 3.44 9.86
CA MET A 125 0.97 4.48 10.73
C MET A 125 0.82 4.11 12.20
N ASP A 126 1.24 2.90 12.59
CA ASP A 126 1.08 2.39 13.95
C ASP A 126 2.32 2.63 14.84
N ARG A 127 3.39 3.18 14.25
CA ARG A 127 4.58 3.62 14.98
C ARG A 127 5.11 4.95 14.44
N TYR A 128 6.05 5.53 15.17
CA TYR A 128 6.73 6.74 14.75
C TYR A 128 7.57 6.47 13.50
N VAL A 129 7.47 7.33 12.50
CA VAL A 129 8.13 7.17 11.19
C VAL A 129 9.63 6.93 11.31
N GLN A 130 10.30 7.55 12.27
CA GLN A 130 11.73 7.31 12.50
C GLN A 130 12.03 5.82 12.77
N LEU A 131 11.17 5.13 13.53
CA LEU A 131 11.32 3.72 13.89
C LEU A 131 10.89 2.75 12.78
N ASN A 132 10.42 3.26 11.64
CA ASN A 132 10.19 2.45 10.44
C ASN A 132 11.44 2.34 9.56
N PHE A 133 12.51 3.08 9.86
CA PHE A 133 13.80 2.94 9.20
C PHE A 133 14.74 2.07 10.03
N SER A 134 15.65 1.35 9.37
CA SER A 134 16.77 0.69 10.06
C SER A 134 17.62 1.73 10.79
N LYS A 135 18.27 1.33 11.90
CA LYS A 135 19.06 2.24 12.74
C LYS A 135 20.06 3.08 11.93
N THR A 136 20.82 2.44 11.05
CA THR A 136 21.83 3.08 10.20
C THR A 136 21.22 4.13 9.27
N THR A 137 20.12 3.79 8.61
CA THR A 137 19.40 4.70 7.71
C THR A 137 18.77 5.85 8.48
N ARG A 138 18.13 5.56 9.61
CA ARG A 138 17.47 6.56 10.46
C ARG A 138 18.44 7.65 10.92
N GLU A 139 19.64 7.28 11.34
CA GLU A 139 20.69 8.22 11.77
C GLU A 139 21.26 9.06 10.61
N GLN A 140 21.09 8.62 9.36
CA GLN A 140 21.41 9.41 8.17
C GLN A 140 20.29 10.38 7.82
N ILE A 141 19.02 9.96 7.96
CA ILE A 141 17.84 10.76 7.61
C ILE A 141 17.58 11.86 8.65
N PHE A 142 17.65 11.54 9.94
CA PHE A 142 17.27 12.45 11.02
C PHE A 142 18.47 12.86 11.90
N ASP A 143 18.37 14.06 12.47
CA ASP A 143 19.30 14.60 13.46
C ASP A 143 19.15 13.91 14.83
N ASN A 144 20.10 14.20 15.72
CA ASN A 144 20.08 13.79 17.12
C ASN A 144 19.83 12.28 17.31
N ASN A 145 20.73 11.45 16.78
CA ASN A 145 20.64 9.99 16.85
C ASN A 145 19.33 9.44 16.24
N GLY A 146 18.84 10.07 15.17
CA GLY A 146 17.69 9.55 14.43
C GLY A 146 16.33 9.96 14.98
N THR A 147 16.24 11.03 15.78
CA THR A 147 15.02 11.36 16.55
C THR A 147 14.42 12.73 16.26
N GLU A 148 15.22 13.70 15.81
CA GLU A 148 14.78 15.09 15.60
C GLU A 148 14.63 15.38 14.09
N SER A 149 14.97 16.59 13.63
CA SER A 149 14.71 17.08 12.26
C SER A 149 15.28 16.20 11.15
N ILE A 150 14.63 16.19 9.99
CA ILE A 150 15.16 15.58 8.77
C ILE A 150 16.31 16.46 8.26
N LYS A 151 17.46 15.84 8.00
CA LYS A 151 18.71 16.52 7.59
C LYS A 151 19.22 16.13 6.20
N ILE A 152 18.59 15.13 5.58
CA ILE A 152 19.05 14.55 4.30
C ILE A 152 18.23 15.11 3.13
N THR A 153 18.89 15.29 1.98
CA THR A 153 18.21 15.59 0.72
C THR A 153 17.82 14.30 0.00
N PHE A 154 16.81 14.37 -0.88
CA PHE A 154 16.45 13.20 -1.71
C PHE A 154 17.63 12.68 -2.54
N LYS A 155 18.45 13.59 -3.08
CA LYS A 155 19.61 13.23 -3.90
C LYS A 155 20.65 12.46 -3.09
N ASP A 156 20.92 12.90 -1.85
CA ASP A 156 21.87 12.22 -0.97
C ASP A 156 21.34 10.84 -0.56
N LEU A 157 20.04 10.74 -0.25
CA LEU A 157 19.39 9.47 0.05
C LEU A 157 19.45 8.50 -1.13
N ALA A 158 19.15 8.96 -2.35
CA ALA A 158 19.28 8.15 -3.56
C ALA A 158 20.75 7.73 -3.81
N ALA A 159 21.71 8.62 -3.56
CA ALA A 159 23.13 8.31 -3.72
C ALA A 159 23.63 7.22 -2.77
N LEU A 160 22.99 7.02 -1.60
CA LEU A 160 23.32 5.90 -0.72
C LEU A 160 23.05 4.55 -1.38
N TYR A 161 22.02 4.45 -2.22
CA TYR A 161 21.72 3.25 -3.00
C TYR A 161 22.68 3.06 -4.19
N SER A 162 23.18 4.15 -4.77
CA SER A 162 24.21 4.07 -5.83
C SER A 162 25.59 3.65 -5.29
N LYS A 163 25.92 4.00 -4.05
CA LYS A 163 27.26 3.77 -3.44
C LYS A 163 27.35 2.50 -2.61
N ASN A 164 26.26 2.05 -2.00
CA ASN A 164 26.26 0.89 -1.12
C ASN A 164 25.53 -0.30 -1.77
N SER A 165 26.28 -1.29 -2.23
CA SER A 165 25.75 -2.65 -2.46
C SER A 165 25.23 -3.33 -1.18
N VAL A 166 25.44 -2.71 -0.01
CA VAL A 166 25.04 -3.21 1.32
C VAL A 166 23.59 -2.80 1.68
N LEU A 167 23.11 -1.61 1.28
CA LEU A 167 21.69 -1.26 1.36
C LEU A 167 20.89 -1.81 0.16
N GLY A 168 21.58 -2.13 -0.94
CA GLY A 168 21.03 -2.86 -2.10
C GLY A 168 20.94 -4.38 -1.91
N ASN A 169 21.22 -4.91 -0.71
CA ASN A 169 21.05 -6.33 -0.41
C ASN A 169 19.60 -6.70 -0.02
N GLU A 170 18.72 -5.73 0.19
CA GLU A 170 17.32 -5.93 -0.19
C GLU A 170 17.28 -5.93 -1.71
N LYS A 171 17.58 -7.10 -2.28
CA LYS A 171 17.53 -7.32 -3.71
C LYS A 171 16.11 -6.95 -4.17
N ASN A 172 15.95 -5.78 -4.77
CA ASN A 172 14.78 -5.41 -5.54
C ASN A 172 14.68 -6.39 -6.71
N HIS A 173 14.07 -7.54 -6.46
CA HIS A 173 13.81 -8.53 -7.48
C HIS A 173 12.57 -8.08 -8.24
N SER A 174 12.76 -7.68 -9.49
CA SER A 174 11.65 -7.73 -10.43
C SER A 174 11.06 -9.14 -10.42
N LEU A 175 9.76 -9.26 -10.64
CA LEU A 175 9.07 -10.55 -10.77
C LEU A 175 9.81 -11.51 -11.73
N MET A 176 10.37 -10.96 -12.81
CA MET A 176 11.19 -11.71 -13.76
C MET A 176 12.46 -12.29 -13.13
N ARG A 177 13.14 -11.54 -12.26
CA ARG A 177 14.33 -12.01 -11.54
C ARG A 177 14.00 -13.08 -10.51
N LEU A 178 12.84 -12.98 -9.84
CA LEU A 178 12.35 -14.04 -8.95
C LEU A 178 12.11 -15.36 -9.70
N PHE A 179 11.57 -15.31 -10.92
CA PHE A 179 11.40 -16.52 -11.74
C PHE A 179 12.73 -17.15 -12.14
N VAL A 180 13.73 -16.35 -12.51
CA VAL A 180 15.08 -16.83 -12.86
C VAL A 180 15.78 -17.44 -11.64
N ASP A 181 15.73 -16.76 -10.50
CA ASP A 181 16.38 -17.21 -9.28
C ASP A 181 15.72 -18.47 -8.70
N ALA A 182 14.40 -18.61 -8.83
CA ALA A 182 13.66 -19.83 -8.49
C ALA A 182 14.05 -21.01 -9.39
N ALA A 183 14.23 -20.79 -10.70
CA ALA A 183 14.73 -21.82 -11.61
C ALA A 183 16.16 -22.27 -11.26
N ASN A 184 16.95 -21.38 -10.65
CA ASN A 184 18.33 -21.63 -10.24
C ASN A 184 18.47 -22.10 -8.77
N ASN A 185 17.37 -22.41 -8.07
CA ASN A 185 17.36 -22.79 -6.64
C ASN A 185 18.14 -21.81 -5.75
N THR A 186 18.08 -20.51 -6.04
CA THR A 186 18.77 -19.50 -5.22
C THR A 186 18.05 -19.35 -3.89
N PRO A 187 18.69 -19.61 -2.73
CA PRO A 187 18.05 -19.44 -1.43
C PRO A 187 17.81 -17.96 -1.14
N TYR A 188 16.62 -17.66 -0.63
CA TYR A 188 16.25 -16.34 -0.13
C TYR A 188 16.08 -16.40 1.38
N SER A 189 16.70 -15.46 2.09
CA SER A 189 16.32 -15.17 3.47
C SER A 189 14.90 -14.61 3.48
N LYS A 190 14.09 -15.04 4.45
CA LYS A 190 12.73 -14.49 4.58
C LYS A 190 12.85 -13.02 5.04
N PRO A 191 12.04 -12.09 4.48
CA PRO A 191 12.16 -10.65 4.78
C PRO A 191 12.04 -10.27 6.26
N TRP A 192 11.49 -11.15 7.09
CA TRP A 192 11.22 -10.94 8.51
C TRP A 192 12.28 -11.55 9.46
N GLU A 193 13.36 -12.14 8.95
CA GLU A 193 14.41 -12.73 9.80
C GLU A 193 15.54 -11.75 10.17
N ASP A 194 15.69 -10.64 9.44
CA ASP A 194 16.71 -9.64 9.75
C ASP A 194 16.16 -8.48 10.59
N GLY A 195 16.34 -8.58 11.90
CA GLY A 195 16.79 -7.45 12.72
C GLY A 195 15.84 -6.28 12.95
N THR A 196 14.52 -6.44 12.95
CA THR A 196 13.68 -5.48 13.69
C THR A 196 13.85 -5.78 15.17
N ASP A 197 14.56 -4.92 15.89
CA ASP A 197 14.58 -4.93 17.35
C ASP A 197 13.15 -5.17 17.85
N LYS A 198 12.94 -6.32 18.51
CA LYS A 198 11.70 -6.68 19.20
C LYS A 198 11.53 -5.83 20.46
N ASP A 199 11.92 -4.56 20.42
CA ASP A 199 11.65 -3.63 21.49
C ASP A 199 10.16 -3.31 21.43
N GLN A 200 9.44 -3.92 22.38
CA GLN A 200 8.06 -3.68 22.80
C GLN A 200 7.27 -2.81 21.83
N SER A 201 6.66 -3.44 20.82
CA SER A 201 5.75 -2.77 19.88
C SER A 201 4.54 -2.24 20.63
N GLU A 202 4.67 -1.04 21.19
CA GLU A 202 3.54 -0.24 21.64
C GLU A 202 2.75 0.17 20.40
N ALA A 203 1.75 -0.62 20.03
CA ALA A 203 0.90 -0.31 18.88
C ALA A 203 0.11 0.98 19.15
N TYR A 204 0.51 2.06 18.50
CA TYR A 204 -0.28 3.28 18.46
C TYR A 204 -1.32 3.14 17.37
N HIS A 205 -2.50 3.71 17.58
CA HIS A 205 -3.53 3.75 16.55
C HIS A 205 -3.67 5.19 16.07
N SER A 206 -3.43 5.38 14.77
CA SER A 206 -3.58 6.67 14.09
C SER A 206 -5.05 7.10 14.01
N LEU A 207 -5.28 8.42 13.99
CA LEU A 207 -6.61 9.03 13.84
C LEU A 207 -7.15 8.96 12.40
N ILE A 208 -6.27 8.72 11.43
CA ILE A 208 -6.56 8.68 9.99
C ILE A 208 -5.81 7.52 9.34
N THR A 209 -6.35 7.00 8.24
CA THR A 209 -5.67 5.99 7.42
C THR A 209 -4.55 6.61 6.61
N PHE A 210 -3.61 5.77 6.13
CA PHE A 210 -2.56 6.24 5.23
C PHE A 210 -3.12 6.85 3.93
N SER A 211 -4.20 6.28 3.38
CA SER A 211 -4.90 6.85 2.22
C SER A 211 -5.38 8.28 2.47
N ASN A 212 -5.95 8.57 3.64
CA ASN A 212 -6.38 9.92 3.98
C ASN A 212 -5.18 10.84 4.26
N PHE A 213 -4.13 10.31 4.89
CA PHE A 213 -2.88 11.02 5.14
C PHE A 213 -2.19 11.48 3.83
N LEU A 214 -2.20 10.66 2.78
CA LEU A 214 -1.71 11.04 1.45
C LEU A 214 -2.47 12.25 0.88
N LEU A 215 -3.79 12.33 1.09
CA LEU A 215 -4.59 13.47 0.66
C LEU A 215 -4.29 14.73 1.48
N HIS A 216 -4.03 14.58 2.78
CA HIS A 216 -3.54 15.67 3.64
C HIS A 216 -2.20 16.21 3.12
N ALA A 217 -1.23 15.33 2.87
CA ALA A 217 0.07 15.71 2.32
C ALA A 217 -0.09 16.44 0.98
N LEU A 218 -0.88 15.87 0.05
CA LEU A 218 -1.15 16.49 -1.24
C LEU A 218 -1.82 17.87 -1.10
N LYS A 219 -2.73 18.02 -0.14
CA LYS A 219 -3.42 19.30 0.10
C LYS A 219 -2.48 20.37 0.63
N ILE A 220 -1.49 20.00 1.44
CA ILE A 220 -0.46 20.92 1.93
C ILE A 220 0.49 21.33 0.78
N ILE A 221 0.84 20.37 -0.09
CA ILE A 221 1.74 20.60 -1.24
C ILE A 221 1.07 21.44 -2.34
N ARG A 222 -0.25 21.28 -2.54
CA ARG A 222 -1.06 22.00 -3.53
C ARG A 222 -2.33 22.58 -2.87
N PRO A 223 -2.21 23.63 -2.04
CA PRO A 223 -3.33 24.17 -1.27
C PRO A 223 -4.44 24.73 -2.17
N ASP A 224 -4.05 25.40 -3.25
CA ASP A 224 -4.96 26.07 -4.19
C ASP A 224 -5.70 25.10 -5.13
N ASN A 225 -5.28 23.83 -5.17
CA ASN A 225 -5.95 22.83 -6.00
C ASN A 225 -7.27 22.39 -5.35
N LYS A 226 -8.38 22.84 -5.93
CA LYS A 226 -9.75 22.54 -5.48
C LYS A 226 -10.16 21.08 -5.72
N GLU A 227 -9.46 20.35 -6.59
CA GLU A 227 -9.72 18.92 -6.82
C GLU A 227 -9.27 18.05 -5.66
N VAL A 228 -8.29 18.53 -4.87
CA VAL A 228 -7.73 17.82 -3.71
C VAL A 228 -8.70 17.95 -2.54
N VAL A 229 -9.59 16.97 -2.44
CA VAL A 229 -10.54 16.77 -1.33
C VAL A 229 -10.09 15.59 -0.47
N LEU A 230 -10.41 15.61 0.83
CA LEU A 230 -10.03 14.56 1.80
C LEU A 230 -10.97 13.34 1.75
N ASP A 231 -11.29 12.90 0.54
CA ASP A 231 -12.14 11.73 0.22
C ASP A 231 -11.27 10.61 -0.37
N ASP A 232 -10.99 9.59 0.44
CA ASP A 232 -10.15 8.45 0.09
C ASP A 232 -10.70 7.65 -1.10
N LYS A 233 -12.03 7.57 -1.28
CA LYS A 233 -12.64 6.93 -2.46
C LYS A 233 -12.20 7.53 -3.79
N ARG A 234 -11.77 8.79 -3.77
CA ARG A 234 -11.29 9.53 -4.95
C ARG A 234 -9.76 9.56 -5.04
N LEU A 235 -9.04 8.94 -4.10
CA LEU A 235 -7.58 9.01 -3.96
C LEU A 235 -6.85 8.80 -5.29
N THR A 236 -7.06 7.66 -5.94
CA THR A 236 -6.37 7.30 -7.19
C THR A 236 -6.71 8.23 -8.35
N LYS A 237 -7.94 8.77 -8.38
CA LYS A 237 -8.37 9.73 -9.40
C LYS A 237 -7.74 11.11 -9.17
N ILE A 238 -7.68 11.56 -7.92
CA ILE A 238 -7.08 12.84 -7.53
C ILE A 238 -5.59 12.81 -7.87
N PHE A 239 -4.83 11.81 -7.41
CA PHE A 239 -3.40 11.71 -7.68
C PHE A 239 -3.10 11.61 -9.17
N LYS A 240 -3.86 10.80 -9.93
CA LYS A 240 -3.72 10.73 -11.39
C LYS A 240 -3.94 12.09 -12.07
N SER A 241 -4.94 12.85 -11.63
CA SER A 241 -5.23 14.18 -12.16
C SER A 241 -4.08 15.14 -11.87
N VAL A 242 -3.65 15.20 -10.60
CA VAL A 242 -2.60 16.11 -10.15
C VAL A 242 -1.28 15.81 -10.85
N VAL A 243 -0.79 14.56 -10.79
CA VAL A 243 0.47 14.15 -11.44
C VAL A 243 0.47 14.49 -12.93
N LYS A 244 -0.66 14.31 -13.62
CA LYS A 244 -0.78 14.65 -15.05
C LYS A 244 -0.77 16.15 -15.32
N SER A 245 -1.19 16.97 -14.35
CA SER A 245 -1.23 18.43 -14.48
C SER A 245 0.10 19.12 -14.15
N GLU A 246 1.03 18.42 -13.51
CA GLU A 246 2.35 18.95 -13.16
C GLU A 246 3.22 19.14 -14.40
N ARG A 247 3.92 20.28 -14.48
CA ARG A 247 4.83 20.59 -15.60
C ARG A 247 6.02 19.63 -15.65
N ASP A 248 6.51 19.26 -14.47
CA ASP A 248 7.56 18.28 -14.29
C ASP A 248 7.10 17.26 -13.26
N ALA A 249 6.54 16.15 -13.77
CA ALA A 249 6.03 15.08 -12.94
C ALA A 249 7.13 14.37 -12.14
N ALA A 250 8.38 14.33 -12.63
CA ALA A 250 9.48 13.70 -11.91
C ALA A 250 9.92 14.53 -10.71
N SER A 251 10.08 15.85 -10.91
CA SER A 251 10.36 16.78 -9.80
C SER A 251 9.22 16.80 -8.78
N PHE A 252 7.97 16.75 -9.23
CA PHE A 252 6.81 16.64 -8.34
C PHE A 252 6.84 15.35 -7.50
N SER A 253 7.16 14.20 -8.09
CA SER A 253 7.25 12.94 -7.34
C SER A 253 8.30 12.99 -6.24
N ILE A 254 9.44 13.64 -6.50
CA ILE A 254 10.51 13.85 -5.52
C ILE A 254 10.10 14.85 -4.44
N GLU A 255 9.48 15.97 -4.82
CA GLU A 255 8.91 16.95 -3.90
C GLU A 255 7.88 16.27 -2.97
N PHE A 256 6.97 15.49 -3.55
CA PHE A 256 5.90 14.83 -2.84
C PHE A 256 6.42 13.85 -1.80
N ILE A 257 7.36 12.97 -2.16
CA ILE A 257 7.84 11.94 -1.21
C ILE A 257 8.65 12.56 -0.05
N MET A 258 9.44 13.60 -0.31
CA MET A 258 10.15 14.30 0.76
C MET A 258 9.18 15.07 1.66
N LYS A 259 8.17 15.74 1.08
CA LYS A 259 7.13 16.40 1.85
C LYS A 259 6.26 15.42 2.63
N LEU A 260 6.01 14.23 2.09
CA LEU A 260 5.31 13.16 2.82
C LEU A 260 6.08 12.78 4.09
N LEU A 261 7.41 12.62 4.01
CA LEU A 261 8.27 12.34 5.16
C LEU A 261 8.24 13.47 6.19
N ASP A 262 8.41 14.72 5.75
CA ASP A 262 8.34 15.91 6.61
C ASP A 262 7.00 15.95 7.37
N ILE A 263 5.90 15.83 6.63
CA ILE A 263 4.55 15.90 7.18
C ILE A 263 4.27 14.70 8.09
N ARG A 264 4.82 13.51 7.79
CA ARG A 264 4.67 12.32 8.64
C ARG A 264 5.39 12.49 9.96
N PHE A 265 6.60 13.05 9.93
CA PHE A 265 7.36 13.39 11.12
C PHE A 265 6.63 14.41 12.00
N LEU A 266 6.08 15.47 11.40
CA LEU A 266 5.27 16.46 12.11
C LEU A 266 3.98 15.83 12.67
N PHE A 267 3.30 15.00 11.89
CA PHE A 267 2.10 14.28 12.30
C PHE A 267 2.38 13.45 13.55
N ASP A 268 3.44 12.64 13.54
CA ASP A 268 3.76 11.78 14.67
C ASP A 268 4.11 12.54 15.95
N ARG A 269 4.58 13.78 15.83
CA ARG A 269 4.98 14.65 16.94
C ARG A 269 3.84 15.51 17.48
N TYR A 270 3.00 16.05 16.59
CA TYR A 270 2.04 17.11 16.93
C TYR A 270 0.57 16.69 16.85
N ILE A 271 0.29 15.48 16.37
CA ILE A 271 -1.07 14.94 16.32
C ILE A 271 -1.21 13.81 17.35
N ILE A 272 -2.32 13.83 18.10
CA ILE A 272 -2.59 12.79 19.11
C ILE A 272 -2.77 11.42 18.47
N LYS A 273 -2.47 10.38 19.23
CA LYS A 273 -2.68 8.98 18.86
C LYS A 273 -3.25 8.20 20.04
N ARG A 274 -3.92 7.09 19.76
CA ARG A 274 -4.43 6.20 20.82
C ARG A 274 -3.37 5.17 21.18
N LYS A 275 -3.10 5.04 22.47
CA LYS A 275 -2.30 3.95 23.05
C LYS A 275 -3.12 3.34 24.19
N GLN A 276 -3.49 2.07 24.07
CA GLN A 276 -4.28 1.35 25.09
C GLN A 276 -5.48 2.19 25.60
N ASP A 277 -6.29 2.70 24.66
CA ASP A 277 -7.47 3.55 24.89
C ASP A 277 -7.23 4.94 25.51
N LYS A 278 -5.98 5.36 25.68
CA LYS A 278 -5.63 6.71 26.14
C LYS A 278 -5.11 7.56 24.98
N TRP A 279 -5.48 8.84 24.99
CA TRP A 279 -4.87 9.84 24.12
C TRP A 279 -3.43 10.10 24.55
N SER A 280 -2.52 10.09 23.58
CA SER A 280 -1.10 10.33 23.79
C SER A 280 -0.58 11.31 22.77
N LEU A 281 0.26 12.23 23.23
CA LEU A 281 1.01 13.17 22.39
C LEU A 281 2.45 13.17 22.89
N LYS A 282 3.29 12.42 22.19
CA LYS A 282 4.67 12.20 22.55
C LYS A 282 5.56 12.38 21.32
N LYS A 283 6.86 12.51 21.59
CA LYS A 283 7.93 12.49 20.61
C LYS A 283 8.97 11.44 20.99
N LEU A 284 9.70 10.97 19.99
CA LEU A 284 10.85 10.11 20.19
C LEU A 284 12.03 10.95 20.71
N SER A 285 12.78 10.43 21.68
CA SER A 285 13.98 11.07 22.23
C SER A 285 15.05 10.00 22.51
N PRO A 286 16.35 10.29 22.27
CA PRO A 286 17.41 9.34 22.58
C PRO A 286 17.60 9.27 24.09
N GLN A 287 17.94 8.09 24.62
CA GLN A 287 18.32 7.97 26.02
C GLN A 287 19.71 8.56 26.24
N LYS A 288 19.91 9.26 27.36
CA LYS A 288 21.20 9.88 27.71
C LYS A 288 22.28 8.85 28.04
N ALA A 289 21.90 7.79 28.75
CA ALA A 289 22.82 6.76 29.23
C ALA A 289 23.24 5.80 28.11
N ASP A 290 22.36 5.58 27.12
CA ASP A 290 22.59 4.69 26.00
C ASP A 290 21.97 5.32 24.75
N LYS A 291 22.80 5.93 23.91
CA LYS A 291 22.34 6.62 22.70
C LYS A 291 21.77 5.66 21.64
N ASP A 292 21.96 4.35 21.83
CA ASP A 292 21.38 3.32 20.98
C ASP A 292 19.93 3.02 21.35
N LYS A 293 19.46 3.50 22.51
CA LYS A 293 18.08 3.35 22.98
C LYS A 293 17.30 4.65 22.91
N TYR A 294 15.99 4.52 22.85
CA TYR A 294 15.05 5.63 22.76
C TYR A 294 14.00 5.54 23.85
N TYR A 295 13.30 6.63 24.08
CA TYR A 295 12.12 6.65 24.92
C TYR A 295 11.10 7.66 24.39
N TYR A 296 9.86 7.55 24.87
CA TYR A 296 8.76 8.43 24.48
C TYR A 296 8.55 9.51 25.53
N LYS A 297 8.76 10.76 25.13
CA LYS A 297 8.60 11.94 25.98
C LYS A 297 7.43 12.79 25.48
N ASP A 298 6.69 13.41 26.38
CA ASP A 298 5.66 14.39 26.03
C ASP A 298 6.20 15.47 25.08
N THR A 299 5.47 15.73 23.98
CA THR A 299 5.94 16.60 22.89
C THR A 299 6.28 18.01 23.38
N PHE A 300 5.46 18.54 24.29
CA PHE A 300 5.58 19.88 24.84
C PHE A 300 6.15 19.91 26.26
N SER A 301 6.81 18.83 26.68
CA SER A 301 7.46 18.78 27.99
C SER A 301 8.67 19.73 28.07
N GLN A 302 8.72 20.49 29.16
CA GLN A 302 9.83 21.40 29.50
C GLN A 302 10.90 20.71 30.35
N THR A 303 10.55 19.61 31.03
CA THR A 303 11.47 18.80 31.84
C THR A 303 11.93 17.57 31.08
N GLU A 304 12.81 16.71 31.61
CA GLU A 304 13.22 15.46 30.94
C GLU A 304 12.36 14.24 31.32
N SER A 305 11.36 14.42 32.20
CA SER A 305 10.49 13.32 32.61
C SER A 305 9.60 12.84 31.48
N GLU A 306 9.32 11.53 31.44
CA GLU A 306 8.41 10.93 30.47
C GLU A 306 6.96 11.40 30.59
N ASP A 307 6.58 11.90 31.78
CA ASP A 307 5.27 12.42 32.13
C ASP A 307 5.46 13.77 32.83
N ASP A 308 5.72 14.79 32.03
CA ASP A 308 5.80 16.15 32.52
C ASP A 308 4.37 16.62 32.81
N ARG A 309 4.01 16.62 34.10
CA ARG A 309 2.74 17.14 34.61
C ARG A 309 2.50 18.62 34.29
N SER A 310 3.41 19.27 33.54
CA SER A 310 3.15 20.53 32.85
C SER A 310 1.75 20.54 32.21
N GLY A 311 1.01 21.61 32.48
CA GLY A 311 -0.36 21.75 31.96
C GLY A 311 -0.42 21.80 30.44
N GLN A 312 0.66 22.21 29.76
CA GLN A 312 0.62 22.51 28.33
C GLN A 312 0.38 21.27 27.45
N ASN A 313 1.15 20.19 27.63
CA ASN A 313 0.96 18.97 26.83
C ASN A 313 -0.45 18.39 27.06
N ARG A 314 -0.89 18.34 28.32
CA ARG A 314 -2.23 17.90 28.70
C ARG A 314 -3.34 18.75 28.06
N ASN A 315 -3.19 20.08 28.07
CA ASN A 315 -4.15 20.99 27.45
C ASN A 315 -4.24 20.77 25.93
N ILE A 316 -3.11 20.57 25.25
CA ILE A 316 -3.07 20.30 23.82
C ILE A 316 -3.70 18.94 23.51
N VAL A 317 -3.38 17.89 24.28
CA VAL A 317 -4.04 16.57 24.15
C VAL A 317 -5.56 16.70 24.31
N THR A 318 -6.00 17.52 25.28
CA THR A 318 -7.42 17.75 25.53
C THR A 318 -8.08 18.45 24.33
N LEU A 319 -7.47 19.52 23.82
CA LEU A 319 -7.99 20.25 22.65
C LEU A 319 -8.05 19.37 21.39
N LEU A 320 -6.97 18.67 21.08
CA LEU A 320 -6.92 17.77 19.91
C LEU A 320 -7.94 16.63 20.06
N SER A 321 -8.15 16.12 21.28
CA SER A 321 -9.15 15.07 21.52
C SER A 321 -10.57 15.61 21.38
N MET A 322 -10.85 16.84 21.80
CA MET A 322 -12.13 17.51 21.55
C MET A 322 -12.43 17.63 20.05
N PHE A 323 -11.44 18.04 19.25
CA PHE A 323 -11.59 18.09 17.78
C PHE A 323 -11.88 16.71 17.19
N HIS A 324 -11.17 15.67 17.64
CA HIS A 324 -11.42 14.32 17.17
C HIS A 324 -12.80 13.79 17.59
N VAL A 325 -13.19 13.96 18.84
CA VAL A 325 -14.49 13.46 19.35
C VAL A 325 -15.66 14.18 18.69
N SER A 326 -15.51 15.48 18.36
CA SER A 326 -16.53 16.26 17.65
C SER A 326 -16.71 15.83 16.19
N ALA A 327 -15.66 15.24 15.58
CA ALA A 327 -15.67 14.72 14.22
C ALA A 327 -14.91 13.38 14.17
N PRO A 328 -15.50 12.28 14.65
CA PRO A 328 -14.79 11.02 14.91
C PRO A 328 -14.34 10.30 13.64
N THR A 329 -14.93 10.64 12.49
CA THR A 329 -14.59 10.06 11.18
C THR A 329 -13.12 10.22 10.84
N GLN A 330 -12.51 9.18 10.27
CA GLN A 330 -11.11 9.21 9.82
C GLN A 330 -10.87 10.04 8.55
N ILE A 331 -11.93 10.57 7.96
CA ILE A 331 -11.94 11.40 6.76
C ILE A 331 -12.36 12.85 7.08
N TYR A 332 -12.06 13.77 6.17
CA TYR A 332 -12.44 15.20 6.27
C TYR A 332 -11.92 15.93 7.52
N LYS A 333 -10.79 15.49 8.10
CA LYS A 333 -10.18 16.15 9.27
C LYS A 333 -9.41 17.41 8.90
N HIS A 334 -10.08 18.37 8.27
CA HIS A 334 -9.47 19.61 7.76
C HIS A 334 -8.64 20.38 8.79
N TRP A 335 -9.01 20.29 10.07
CA TRP A 335 -8.25 20.90 11.17
C TRP A 335 -6.79 20.42 11.23
N MET A 336 -6.50 19.19 10.80
CA MET A 336 -5.13 18.65 10.79
C MET A 336 -4.23 19.38 9.78
N ASN A 337 -4.76 19.84 8.65
CA ASN A 337 -3.95 20.57 7.66
C ASN A 337 -3.32 21.83 8.26
N ALA A 338 -4.07 22.55 9.11
CA ALA A 338 -3.56 23.76 9.76
C ALA A 338 -2.45 23.46 10.78
N SER A 339 -2.40 22.25 11.33
CA SER A 339 -1.36 21.81 12.27
C SER A 339 -0.11 21.25 11.59
N LEU A 340 -0.19 20.96 10.28
CA LEU A 340 0.84 20.30 9.50
C LEU A 340 1.42 21.19 8.39
N TYR A 341 0.91 22.41 8.24
CA TYR A 341 1.40 23.48 7.37
C TYR A 341 2.52 24.25 8.09
#